data_AF-A0A0S8G2G1-F1
#
_entry.id   AF-A0A0S8G2G1-F1
#
_cell.length_a   1.000
_cell.length_b   1.000
_cell.length_c   1.000
_cell.angle_alpha   90.00
_cell.angle_beta   90.00
_cell.angle_gamma   90.00
#
_symmetry.space_group_name_H-M   'P 1'
#
loop_
_entity.id
_entity.type
_entity.pdbx_description
1 polymer ?
#
loop_
_entity_poly.entity_id
_entity_poly.type
_entity_poly.pdbx_seq_one_letter_code
_entity_poly.pdbx_strand_id
1 'polypeptide(L)'
;SAAYLQKLEAGMVKNPSPRVLHRLATVLDVSYGKLMELAGYVVPAADRATGRTTPTLAQQALLPQDLTDEEWRAVAAFIAYLREQRKKT
;
A
#
# COMPACT_ATOMS: atom_id res chain seq x y z
N SER A 1 9.74 -22.33 -3.46
CA SER A 1 11.12 -22.86 -3.42
C SER A 1 12.05 -21.85 -4.06
N ALA A 2 13.35 -21.88 -3.75
CA ALA A 2 14.33 -20.97 -4.37
C ALA A 2 14.34 -21.08 -5.90
N ALA A 3 14.28 -22.32 -6.42
CA ALA A 3 14.21 -22.56 -7.87
C ALA A 3 12.96 -21.95 -8.55
N TYR A 4 11.83 -21.86 -7.84
CA TYR A 4 10.63 -21.20 -8.39
C TYR A 4 10.81 -19.68 -8.45
N LEU A 5 11.41 -19.08 -7.42
CA LEU A 5 11.71 -17.65 -7.42
C LEU A 5 12.67 -17.28 -8.54
N GLN A 6 13.73 -18.06 -8.75
CA GLN A 6 14.67 -17.84 -9.84
C GLN A 6 14.00 -17.89 -11.22
N LYS A 7 13.05 -18.82 -11.43
CA LYS A 7 12.25 -18.88 -12.66
C LYS A 7 11.31 -17.68 -12.82
N LEU A 8 10.75 -17.19 -11.71
CA LEU A 8 9.89 -16.00 -11.71
C LEU A 8 10.70 -14.75 -12.05
N GLU A 9 11.85 -14.56 -11.42
CA GLU A 9 12.78 -13.44 -11.66
C GLU A 9 13.35 -13.45 -13.09
N ALA A 10 13.62 -14.63 -13.64
CA ALA A 10 14.05 -14.79 -15.03
C ALA A 10 12.90 -14.61 -16.06
N GLY A 11 11.68 -14.31 -15.62
CA GLY A 11 10.52 -14.12 -16.50
C GLY A 11 10.00 -15.41 -17.15
N MET A 12 10.45 -16.59 -16.71
CA MET A 12 9.97 -17.89 -17.20
C MET A 12 8.56 -18.21 -16.70
N VAL A 13 8.18 -17.66 -15.55
CA VAL A 13 6.82 -17.76 -14.99
C VAL A 13 6.09 -16.43 -15.26
N LYS A 14 5.14 -16.45 -16.20
CA LYS A 14 4.38 -15.24 -16.58
C LYS A 14 3.12 -15.01 -15.74
N ASN A 15 2.49 -16.10 -15.29
CA ASN A 15 1.24 -16.06 -14.53
C ASN A 15 1.43 -16.74 -13.15
N PRO A 16 2.17 -16.13 -12.22
CA PRO A 16 2.28 -16.63 -10.85
C PRO A 16 0.89 -16.64 -10.19
N SER A 17 0.62 -17.66 -9.37
CA SER A 17 -0.70 -17.79 -8.74
C SER A 17 -0.93 -16.68 -7.68
N PRO A 18 -2.20 -16.30 -7.41
CA PRO A 18 -2.52 -15.27 -6.42
C PRO A 18 -1.92 -15.55 -5.04
N ARG A 19 -1.87 -16.82 -4.64
CA ARG A 19 -1.26 -17.25 -3.36
C ARG A 19 0.25 -16.95 -3.31
N VAL A 20 0.98 -17.11 -4.42
CA VAL A 20 2.40 -16.77 -4.50
C VAL A 20 2.57 -15.27 -4.43
N LEU A 21 1.77 -14.52 -5.18
CA LEU A 21 1.81 -13.05 -5.19
C LEU A 21 1.51 -12.45 -3.81
N HIS A 22 0.52 -13.00 -3.09
CA HIS A 22 0.22 -12.58 -1.72
C HIS A 22 1.41 -12.81 -0.79
N ARG A 23 2.03 -13.99 -0.85
CA ARG A 23 3.22 -14.29 -0.03
C ARG A 23 4.39 -13.34 -0.33
N LEU A 24 4.61 -13.04 -1.61
CA LEU A 24 5.64 -12.08 -2.04
C LEU A 24 5.32 -10.67 -1.54
N ALA A 25 4.07 -10.23 -1.68
CA ALA A 25 3.61 -8.94 -1.17
C ALA A 25 3.89 -8.80 0.34
N THR A 26 3.62 -9.84 1.13
CA THR A 26 3.88 -9.85 2.57
C THR A 26 5.37 -9.76 2.90
N VAL A 27 6.22 -10.54 2.22
CA VAL A 27 7.65 -10.61 2.55
C VAL A 27 8.42 -9.39 2.06
N LEU A 28 8.01 -8.83 0.92
CA LEU A 28 8.64 -7.64 0.32
C LEU A 28 8.02 -6.32 0.80
N ASP A 29 6.97 -6.40 1.62
CA ASP A 29 6.16 -5.25 2.06
C ASP A 29 5.71 -4.35 0.89
N VAL A 30 5.16 -4.97 -0.16
CA VAL A 30 4.66 -4.28 -1.36
C VAL A 30 3.17 -4.53 -1.56
N SER A 31 2.54 -3.75 -2.44
CA SER A 31 1.11 -3.91 -2.77
C SER A 31 0.82 -5.24 -3.46
N TYR A 32 -0.01 -6.06 -2.82
CA TYR A 32 -0.56 -7.27 -3.43
C TYR A 32 -1.38 -6.96 -4.68
N GLY A 33 -2.25 -5.95 -4.62
CA GLY A 33 -3.03 -5.53 -5.79
C GLY A 33 -2.16 -5.06 -6.94
N LYS A 34 -1.04 -4.39 -6.66
CA LYS A 34 -0.07 -4.03 -7.71
C LYS A 34 0.59 -5.25 -8.34
N LEU A 35 1.00 -6.24 -7.53
CA LEU A 35 1.56 -7.48 -8.05
C LEU A 35 0.54 -8.27 -8.90
N MET A 36 -0.72 -8.28 -8.48
CA MET A 36 -1.82 -8.90 -9.22
C MET A 36 -2.05 -8.21 -10.58
N GLU A 37 -2.06 -6.87 -10.60
CA GLU A 37 -2.17 -6.09 -11.84
C GLU A 37 -1.01 -6.39 -12.81
N LEU A 38 0.23 -6.41 -12.30
CA LEU A 38 1.43 -6.72 -13.10
C LEU A 38 1.43 -8.15 -13.65
N ALA A 39 0.82 -9.09 -12.93
CA ALA A 39 0.62 -10.46 -13.38
C ALA A 39 -0.60 -10.65 -14.30
N GLY A 40 -1.28 -9.55 -14.69
CA GLY A 40 -2.39 -9.57 -15.64
C GLY A 40 -3.76 -9.89 -15.03
N TYR A 41 -3.91 -9.86 -13.71
CA TYR A 41 -5.21 -10.03 -13.06
C TYR A 41 -6.01 -8.73 -13.05
N VAL A 42 -7.33 -8.86 -13.14
CA VAL A 42 -8.26 -7.73 -12.98
C VAL A 42 -8.39 -7.39 -11.49
N VAL A 43 -7.99 -6.17 -11.13
CA VAL A 43 -8.02 -5.70 -9.74
C VAL A 43 -8.89 -4.43 -9.64
N PRO A 44 -9.88 -4.40 -8.73
CA PRO A 44 -10.67 -3.21 -8.45
C PRO A 44 -9.78 -2.00 -8.15
N ALA A 45 -10.17 -0.80 -8.59
CA ALA A 45 -9.34 0.40 -8.43
C ALA A 45 -8.96 0.70 -6.97
N ALA A 46 -9.82 0.34 -6.02
CA ALA A 46 -9.58 0.49 -4.59
C ALA A 46 -8.39 -0.35 -4.07
N ASP A 47 -8.11 -1.49 -4.72
CA ASP A 47 -7.12 -2.46 -4.25
C ASP A 47 -5.74 -2.29 -4.90
N ARG A 48 -5.61 -1.42 -5.92
CA ARG A 48 -4.34 -1.22 -6.65
C ARG A 48 -3.26 -0.50 -5.84
N ALA A 49 -3.68 0.29 -4.84
CA ALA A 49 -2.78 1.15 -4.07
C ALA A 49 -2.46 0.61 -2.66
N THR A 50 -3.04 -0.52 -2.23
CA THR A 50 -2.99 -0.99 -0.84
C THR A 50 -1.74 -1.81 -0.50
N GLY A 51 -0.58 -1.39 -1.00
CA GLY A 51 0.67 -1.79 -0.37
C GLY A 51 0.90 -0.86 0.80
N ARG A 52 1.30 -1.39 1.96
CA ARG A 52 2.00 -0.56 2.93
C ARG A 52 3.31 -0.13 2.27
N THR A 53 3.27 0.94 1.48
CA THR A 53 4.43 1.85 1.49
C THR A 53 4.65 2.13 2.95
N THR A 54 5.81 1.75 3.48
CA THR A 54 6.25 2.05 4.84
C THR A 54 5.60 3.35 5.27
N PRO A 55 4.66 3.31 6.24
CA PRO A 55 3.91 4.49 6.58
C PRO A 55 4.95 5.57 6.87
N THR A 56 4.86 6.69 6.15
CA THR A 56 5.72 7.85 6.45
C THR A 56 5.64 8.12 7.95
N LEU A 57 6.67 8.69 8.59
CA LEU A 57 6.63 8.96 10.04
C LEU A 57 5.30 9.63 10.47
N ALA A 58 4.73 10.48 9.60
CA ALA A 58 3.40 11.05 9.75
C ALA A 58 2.27 10.00 9.81
N GLN A 59 2.23 9.04 8.89
CA GLN A 59 1.24 7.95 8.86
C GLN A 59 1.41 6.93 10.01
N GLN A 60 2.63 6.77 10.55
CA GLN A 60 2.87 5.97 11.77
C GLN A 60 2.35 6.67 13.02
N ALA A 61 2.55 7.99 13.13
CA ALA A 61 2.04 8.80 14.23
C ALA A 61 0.51 8.96 14.21
N LEU A 62 -0.13 8.70 13.06
CA LEU A 62 -1.57 8.75 12.83
C LEU A 62 -2.24 7.36 12.88
N LEU A 63 -1.61 6.37 13.53
CA LEU A 63 -2.24 5.06 13.74
C LEU A 63 -3.56 5.26 14.50
N PRO A 64 -4.71 4.81 13.97
CA PRO A 64 -6.01 5.11 14.59
C PRO A 64 -6.23 4.56 16.00
N GLN A 65 -5.33 3.71 16.48
CA GLN A 65 -5.42 3.04 17.77
C GLN A 65 -4.99 3.93 18.95
N ASP A 66 -4.34 5.07 18.69
CA ASP A 66 -3.69 5.89 19.73
C ASP A 66 -4.27 7.31 19.90
N LEU A 67 -5.32 7.66 19.14
CA LEU A 67 -5.89 9.01 19.13
C LEU A 67 -7.30 9.03 19.73
N THR A 68 -7.51 9.93 20.69
CA THR A 68 -8.82 10.28 21.25
C THR A 68 -9.67 11.05 20.23
N ASP A 69 -10.98 11.10 20.46
CA ASP A 69 -11.92 11.85 19.60
C ASP A 69 -11.54 13.34 19.47
N GLU A 70 -10.97 13.93 20.53
CA GLU A 70 -10.53 15.32 20.52
C GLU A 70 -9.30 15.52 19.65
N GLU A 71 -8.33 14.62 19.74
CA GLU A 71 -7.14 14.65 18.90
C GLU A 71 -7.50 14.44 17.41
N TRP A 72 -8.49 13.59 17.13
CA TRP A 72 -9.04 13.45 15.77
C TRP A 72 -9.65 14.74 15.23
N ARG A 73 -10.38 15.49 16.06
CA ARG A 73 -10.90 16.81 15.68
C ARG A 73 -9.77 17.79 15.38
N ALA A 74 -8.73 17.80 16.21
CA ALA A 74 -7.57 18.67 16.01
C ALA A 74 -6.82 18.34 14.71
N VAL A 75 -6.58 17.06 14.42
CA VAL A 75 -5.98 16.60 13.16
C VAL A 75 -6.81 17.02 11.95
N ALA A 76 -8.14 16.84 12.02
CA ALA A 76 -9.05 17.23 10.94
C ALA A 76 -9.01 18.74 10.66
N ALA A 77 -9.02 19.57 11.73
CA ALA A 77 -8.91 21.02 11.62
C ALA A 77 -7.57 21.44 10.98
N PHE A 78 -6.47 20.81 11.39
CA PHE A 78 -5.14 21.11 10.85
C PHE A 78 -5.01 20.75 9.36
N ILE A 79 -5.52 19.59 8.95
CA ILE A 79 -5.54 19.19 7.53
C ILE A 79 -6.38 20.17 6.69
N ALA A 80 -7.53 20.64 7.22
CA ALA A 80 -8.36 21.63 6.53
C ALA A 80 -7.62 22.96 6.31
N TYR A 81 -6.92 23.44 7.35
CA TYR A 81 -6.07 24.64 7.26
C TYR A 81 -4.97 24.52 6.19
N LEU A 82 -4.23 23.40 6.17
CA LEU A 82 -3.18 23.18 5.16
C LEU A 82 -3.73 23.17 3.72
N ARG A 83 -4.93 22.63 3.53
CA ARG A 83 -5.60 22.63 2.22
C ARG A 83 -5.97 24.05 1.77
N GLU A 84 -6.37 24.91 2.70
CA GLU A 84 -6.68 26.30 2.41
C GLU A 84 -5.42 27.10 2.05
N GLN A 85 -4.32 26.91 2.79
CA GLN A 85 -3.05 27.56 2.50
C GLN A 85 -2.54 27.20 1.10
N ARG A 86 -2.64 25.92 0.70
CA ARG A 86 -2.25 25.48 -0.64
C ARG A 86 -3.09 26.09 -1.78
N LYS A 87 -4.32 26.54 -1.51
CA LYS A 87 -5.16 27.21 -2.52
C LYS A 87 -4.82 28.69 -2.68
N LYS A 88 -4.13 29.29 -1.70
CA LYS A 88 -3.73 30.70 -1.71
C LYS A 88 -2.36 30.92 -2.38
N THR A 89 -1.58 29.85 -2.58
CA THR A 89 -0.34 29.82 -3.36
C THR A 89 -0.62 29.39 -4.80
#